data_AF-A0A2K4WBX5-F1
#
_entry.id   AF-A0A2K4WBX5-F1
#
_cell.length_a   1.000
_cell.length_b   1.000
_cell.length_c   1.000
_cell.angle_alpha   90.00
_cell.angle_beta   90.00
_cell.angle_gamma   90.00
#
_symmetry.space_group_name_H-M   'P 1'
#
loop_
_entity.id
_entity.type
_entity.pdbx_description
1 polymer ?
#
loop_
_entity_poly.entity_id
_entity_poly.type
_entity_poly.pdbx_seq_one_letter_code
_entity_poly.pdbx_strand_id
1 'polypeptide(L)'
;MNCYVRYIGVIDKDKRLHSVEFTRGLNIITGKSSTGKSAILEIFDYCLGSSEDTIPDGTLTDRGDTFFTVLQFPSLTLVVARAAASKRCFLREVTWPESEDVLELMGHVEYFFDNRFYIHKDAFLKTLGKYFGVTMENIDRDPMYKEVAGSKGATPSVRSFPSFMLQHQNLVANKHAIFYRFDEKVKRDQAIDHFKIFMGIVKEEYFDIAKDLTEAAYELRRVELKIPKDEKVREETIGKFDRLLTEYQALAGLPLFEMTADEIFIRPSQALNLMKRHLGHRGWAS
;
A
#
# COMPACT_ATOMS: atom_id res chain seq x y z
N MET A 1 3.60 -6.34 18.83
CA MET A 1 2.66 -5.26 19.19
C MET A 1 2.15 -5.51 20.60
N ASN A 2 2.38 -4.61 21.55
CA ASN A 2 2.02 -4.81 22.97
C ASN A 2 0.77 -4.02 23.38
N CYS A 3 -0.24 -3.93 22.51
CA CYS A 3 -1.53 -3.37 22.87
C CYS A 3 -2.64 -4.42 22.77
N TYR A 4 -3.67 -4.27 23.59
CA TYR A 4 -4.90 -5.06 23.50
C TYR A 4 -6.11 -4.15 23.68
N VAL A 5 -7.25 -4.58 23.17
CA VAL A 5 -8.52 -3.91 23.43
C VAL A 5 -8.93 -4.24 24.86
N ARG A 6 -9.16 -3.23 25.70
CA ARG A 6 -9.62 -3.40 27.10
C ARG A 6 -11.14 -3.25 27.20
N TYR A 7 -11.71 -2.28 26.48
CA TYR A 7 -13.17 -2.09 26.43
C TYR A 7 -13.65 -1.74 25.01
N ILE A 8 -14.86 -2.19 24.68
CA ILE A 8 -15.65 -1.69 23.55
C ILE A 8 -17.02 -1.33 24.08
N GLY A 9 -17.58 -0.19 23.67
CA GLY A 9 -18.86 0.24 24.21
C GLY A 9 -19.53 1.38 23.48
N VAL A 10 -20.64 1.80 24.06
CA VAL A 10 -21.49 2.87 23.58
C VAL A 10 -21.93 3.74 24.76
N ILE A 11 -22.00 5.04 24.51
CA ILE A 11 -22.65 6.03 25.35
C ILE A 11 -24.00 6.27 24.72
N ASP A 12 -25.07 6.03 25.48
CA ASP A 12 -26.42 6.27 25.00
C ASP A 12 -26.82 7.76 25.07
N LYS A 13 -27.98 8.09 24.50
CA LYS A 13 -28.53 9.46 24.50
C LYS A 13 -28.84 9.98 25.91
N ASP A 14 -29.00 9.09 26.90
CA ASP A 14 -29.19 9.42 28.32
C ASP A 14 -27.84 9.58 29.07
N LYS A 15 -26.71 9.62 28.34
CA LYS A 15 -25.35 9.75 28.85
C LYS A 15 -24.94 8.61 29.79
N ARG A 16 -25.49 7.41 29.58
CA ARG A 16 -25.07 6.20 30.28
C ARG A 16 -24.07 5.43 29.45
N LEU A 17 -23.04 4.93 30.12
CA LEU A 17 -21.98 4.14 29.52
C LEU A 17 -22.33 2.65 29.59
N HIS A 18 -22.28 1.99 28.44
CA HIS A 18 -22.44 0.54 28.31
C HIS A 18 -21.16 -0.01 27.67
N SER A 19 -20.50 -0.96 28.31
CA SER A 19 -19.24 -1.53 27.83
C SER A 19 -19.18 -3.05 27.96
N VAL A 20 -18.34 -3.65 27.13
CA VAL A 20 -17.88 -5.02 27.24
C VAL A 20 -16.38 -4.98 27.55
N GLU A 21 -15.97 -5.70 28.59
CA GLU A 21 -14.58 -5.85 28.99
C GLU A 21 -13.88 -6.97 28.23
N PHE A 22 -12.61 -6.74 27.93
CA PHE A 22 -11.72 -7.66 27.25
C PHE A 22 -10.39 -7.75 28.00
N THR A 23 -9.83 -8.95 28.07
CA THR A 23 -8.52 -9.20 28.67
C THR A 23 -7.47 -9.44 27.60
N ARG A 24 -6.20 -9.52 28.02
CA ARG A 24 -5.13 -10.01 27.13
C ARG A 24 -5.43 -11.46 26.71
N GLY A 25 -5.13 -11.79 25.45
CA GLY A 25 -5.30 -13.13 24.89
C GLY A 25 -6.59 -13.29 24.09
N LEU A 26 -7.07 -14.53 24.00
CA LEU A 26 -8.28 -14.87 23.25
C LEU A 26 -9.53 -14.54 24.06
N ASN A 27 -10.37 -13.66 23.52
CA ASN A 27 -11.67 -13.33 24.09
C ASN A 27 -12.77 -13.94 23.21
N ILE A 28 -13.72 -14.67 23.81
CA ILE A 28 -14.82 -15.33 23.10
C ILE A 28 -16.13 -14.69 23.51
N ILE A 29 -16.81 -14.04 22.56
CA ILE A 29 -18.10 -13.39 22.79
C ILE A 29 -19.22 -14.36 22.39
N THR A 30 -20.06 -14.74 23.35
CA THR A 30 -21.19 -15.66 23.13
C THR A 30 -22.52 -15.01 23.52
N GLY A 31 -23.63 -15.51 22.98
CA GLY A 31 -24.98 -14.98 23.25
C GLY A 31 -26.00 -15.43 22.21
N LYS A 32 -27.30 -15.25 22.50
CA LYS A 32 -28.41 -15.61 21.58
C LYS A 32 -28.30 -14.87 20.25
N SER A 33 -28.84 -15.44 19.16
CA SER A 33 -28.83 -14.76 17.86
C SER A 33 -29.48 -13.37 17.95
N SER A 34 -29.04 -12.43 17.09
CA SER A 34 -29.59 -11.07 17.00
C SER A 34 -29.46 -10.18 18.25
N THR A 35 -28.52 -10.49 19.16
CA THR A 35 -28.26 -9.68 20.37
C THR A 35 -27.13 -8.66 20.21
N GLY A 36 -26.78 -8.26 18.97
CA GLY A 36 -25.77 -7.22 18.74
C GLY A 36 -24.31 -7.67 18.86
N LYS A 37 -24.00 -8.97 18.89
CA LYS A 37 -22.61 -9.46 18.94
C LYS A 37 -21.75 -8.99 17.76
N SER A 38 -22.32 -8.99 16.56
CA SER A 38 -21.64 -8.49 15.35
C SER A 38 -21.32 -7.00 15.44
N ALA A 39 -22.17 -6.23 16.13
CA ALA A 39 -22.00 -4.79 16.29
C ALA A 39 -20.75 -4.41 17.08
N ILE A 40 -20.21 -5.29 17.93
CA ILE A 40 -18.98 -5.03 18.68
C ILE A 40 -17.78 -4.81 17.74
N LEU A 41 -17.67 -5.63 16.70
CA LEU A 41 -16.59 -5.53 15.72
C LEU A 41 -16.74 -4.29 14.83
N GLU A 42 -17.98 -3.93 14.52
CA GLU A 42 -18.32 -2.74 13.74
C GLU A 42 -18.09 -1.45 14.53
N ILE A 43 -18.43 -1.41 15.82
CA ILE A 43 -18.09 -0.31 16.74
C ILE A 43 -16.58 -0.10 16.75
N PHE A 44 -15.83 -1.19 16.95
CA PHE A 44 -14.38 -1.11 16.98
C PHE A 44 -13.81 -0.53 15.68
N ASP A 45 -14.25 -1.05 14.53
CA ASP A 45 -13.79 -0.55 13.24
C ASP A 45 -14.17 0.92 12.98
N TYR A 46 -15.38 1.31 13.41
CA TYR A 46 -15.88 2.67 13.30
C TYR A 46 -15.05 3.67 14.11
N CYS A 47 -14.74 3.33 15.38
CA CYS A 47 -13.92 4.13 16.27
C CYS A 47 -12.46 4.26 15.79
N LEU A 48 -11.95 3.25 15.07
CA LEU A 48 -10.64 3.31 14.40
C LEU A 48 -10.65 4.10 13.08
N GLY A 49 -11.69 4.90 12.83
CA GLY A 49 -11.72 5.86 11.72
C GLY A 49 -12.11 5.26 10.38
N SER A 50 -13.04 4.28 10.36
CA SER A 50 -13.61 3.77 9.10
C SER A 50 -14.14 4.90 8.20
N SER A 51 -13.98 4.72 6.88
CA SER A 51 -14.55 5.62 5.87
C SER A 51 -16.06 5.45 5.73
N GLU A 52 -16.53 4.23 5.92
CA GLU A 52 -17.94 3.87 5.88
C GLU A 52 -18.55 3.97 7.28
N ASP A 53 -19.84 4.29 7.34
CA ASP A 53 -20.59 4.13 8.59
C ASP A 53 -20.92 2.64 8.74
N THR A 54 -20.08 1.95 9.51
CA THR A 54 -20.17 0.50 9.70
C THR A 54 -21.14 0.12 10.81
N ILE A 55 -21.67 1.09 11.56
CA ILE A 55 -22.61 0.81 12.65
C ILE A 55 -23.94 0.36 12.04
N PRO A 56 -24.50 -0.80 12.42
CA PRO A 56 -25.78 -1.26 11.89
C PRO A 56 -26.91 -0.29 12.18
N ASP A 57 -27.78 -0.11 11.17
CA ASP A 57 -29.06 0.56 11.33
C ASP A 57 -29.98 -0.23 12.29
N GLY A 58 -30.61 0.47 13.24
CA GLY A 58 -31.58 -0.09 14.19
C GLY A 58 -31.36 0.37 15.63
N THR A 59 -31.68 -0.49 16.61
CA THR A 59 -31.72 -0.13 18.04
C THR A 59 -30.43 0.47 18.59
N LEU A 60 -29.27 0.16 17.99
CA LEU A 60 -27.98 0.69 18.42
C LEU A 60 -27.74 2.12 17.93
N THR A 61 -28.09 2.43 16.68
CA THR A 61 -28.06 3.79 16.11
C THR A 61 -29.20 4.65 16.65
N ASP A 62 -30.34 4.05 16.99
CA ASP A 62 -31.49 4.76 17.56
C ASP A 62 -31.23 5.29 18.99
N ARG A 63 -30.41 4.57 19.77
CA ARG A 63 -30.14 4.90 21.19
C ARG A 63 -28.69 5.31 21.48
N GLY A 64 -27.74 4.89 20.66
CA GLY A 64 -26.34 5.24 20.78
C GLY A 64 -26.06 6.67 20.31
N ASP A 65 -25.31 7.41 21.11
CA ASP A 65 -24.85 8.76 20.79
C ASP A 65 -23.37 8.71 20.35
N THR A 66 -22.52 8.11 21.19
CA THR A 66 -21.08 8.01 20.96
C THR A 66 -20.57 6.60 21.19
N PHE A 67 -19.82 6.09 20.22
CA PHE A 67 -19.21 4.76 20.27
C PHE A 67 -17.74 4.88 20.66
N PHE A 68 -17.23 3.95 21.48
CA PHE A 68 -15.84 4.00 21.94
C PHE A 68 -15.16 2.65 21.98
N THR A 69 -13.83 2.69 21.93
CA THR A 69 -12.98 1.60 22.35
C THR A 69 -11.81 2.13 23.17
N VAL A 70 -11.40 1.32 24.15
CA VAL A 70 -10.28 1.61 25.04
C VAL A 70 -9.16 0.62 24.69
N LEU A 71 -8.02 1.16 24.29
CA LEU A 71 -6.83 0.40 23.94
C LEU A 71 -5.80 0.52 25.06
N GLN A 72 -5.34 -0.62 25.57
CA GLN A 72 -4.32 -0.65 26.61
C GLN A 72 -2.95 -0.91 25.97
N PHE A 73 -2.05 0.06 26.08
CA PHE A 73 -0.64 -0.05 25.76
C PHE A 73 0.18 -0.32 27.04
N PRO A 74 1.49 -0.65 26.94
CA PRO A 74 2.29 -0.95 28.13
C PRO A 74 2.43 0.22 29.10
N SER A 75 2.49 1.45 28.58
CA SER A 75 2.75 2.67 29.36
C SER A 75 1.55 3.60 29.49
N LEU A 76 0.46 3.35 28.76
CA LEU A 76 -0.71 4.24 28.71
C LEU A 76 -1.98 3.50 28.32
N THR A 77 -3.12 4.13 28.59
CA THR A 77 -4.43 3.77 28.08
C THR A 77 -4.90 4.82 27.10
N LEU A 78 -5.30 4.40 25.91
CA LEU A 78 -5.82 5.28 24.87
C LEU A 78 -7.32 5.05 24.71
N VAL A 79 -8.11 6.11 24.94
CA VAL A 79 -9.55 6.10 24.69
C VAL A 79 -9.78 6.75 23.33
N VAL A 80 -10.42 6.02 22.42
CA VAL A 80 -10.86 6.54 21.13
C VAL A 80 -12.37 6.40 21.00
N ALA A 81 -13.02 7.42 20.47
CA ALA A 81 -14.46 7.42 20.31
C ALA A 81 -14.91 8.19 19.08
N ARG A 82 -16.14 7.94 18.64
CA ARG A 82 -16.74 8.61 17.49
C ARG A 82 -18.26 8.67 17.67
N ALA A 83 -18.81 9.86 17.57
CA ALA A 83 -20.25 10.07 17.57
C ALA A 83 -20.88 9.52 16.29
N ALA A 84 -22.12 9.06 16.37
CA ALA A 84 -22.88 8.56 15.21
C ALA A 84 -22.88 9.58 14.07
N ALA A 85 -22.71 9.12 12.83
CA ALA A 85 -22.61 9.93 11.61
C ALA A 85 -21.57 11.09 11.67
N SER A 86 -20.60 11.08 12.58
CA SER A 86 -19.63 12.16 12.74
C SER A 86 -18.38 11.96 11.88
N LYS A 87 -17.80 13.07 11.40
CA LYS A 87 -16.46 13.10 10.79
C LYS A 87 -15.34 13.43 11.80
N ARG A 88 -15.70 13.70 13.05
CA ARG A 88 -14.74 13.98 14.13
C ARG A 88 -14.60 12.75 15.02
N CYS A 89 -13.38 12.44 15.38
CA CYS A 89 -13.03 11.36 16.28
C CYS A 89 -12.44 11.94 17.56
N PHE A 90 -12.83 11.39 18.69
CA PHE A 90 -12.25 11.63 20.00
C PHE A 90 -11.00 10.77 20.18
N LEU A 91 -9.96 11.37 20.76
CA LEU A 91 -8.75 10.67 21.17
C LEU A 91 -8.25 11.29 22.46
N ARG A 92 -8.12 10.49 23.52
CA ARG A 92 -7.58 10.94 24.81
C ARG A 92 -6.68 9.88 25.41
N GLU A 93 -5.51 10.31 25.84
CA GLU A 93 -4.55 9.51 26.60
C GLU A 93 -4.86 9.60 28.09
N VAL A 94 -4.77 8.47 28.77
CA VAL A 94 -4.91 8.34 30.22
C VAL A 94 -3.75 7.50 30.73
N THR A 95 -2.98 8.05 31.66
CA THR A 95 -1.80 7.42 32.25
C THR A 95 -2.09 6.95 33.68
N TRP A 96 -1.15 6.21 34.25
CA TRP A 96 -1.23 5.79 35.64
C TRP A 96 -1.16 7.01 36.58
N PRO A 97 -1.95 7.08 37.68
CA PRO A 97 -2.83 6.04 38.21
C PRO A 97 -4.24 6.02 37.62
N GLU A 98 -4.69 7.12 37.02
CA GLU A 98 -6.05 7.31 36.47
C GLU A 98 -6.49 6.19 35.51
N SER A 99 -5.54 5.58 34.80
CA SER A 99 -5.82 4.49 33.88
C SER A 99 -6.36 3.21 34.54
N GLU A 100 -6.18 2.99 35.84
CA GLU A 100 -6.70 1.80 36.53
C GLU A 100 -8.23 1.79 36.48
N ASP A 101 -8.86 2.93 36.78
CA ASP A 101 -10.31 3.13 36.84
C ASP A 101 -10.84 3.97 35.66
N VAL A 102 -10.30 3.74 34.47
CA VAL A 102 -10.64 4.52 33.26
C VAL A 102 -12.15 4.58 32.97
N LEU A 103 -12.91 3.52 33.32
CA LEU A 103 -14.36 3.50 33.17
C LEU A 103 -15.08 4.47 34.11
N GLU A 104 -14.60 4.64 35.35
CA GLU A 104 -15.17 5.59 36.30
C GLU A 104 -14.97 7.02 35.80
N LEU A 105 -13.76 7.33 35.32
CA LEU A 105 -13.45 8.60 34.68
C LEU A 105 -14.35 8.87 33.48
N MET A 106 -14.54 7.86 32.61
CA MET A 106 -15.43 7.93 31.46
C MET A 106 -16.91 8.06 31.85
N GLY A 107 -17.29 7.61 33.06
CA GLY A 107 -18.64 7.75 33.61
C GLY A 107 -19.06 9.21 33.80
N HIS A 108 -18.10 10.11 33.98
CA HIS A 108 -18.30 11.56 33.91
C HIS A 108 -18.32 12.03 32.45
N VAL A 109 -19.30 11.55 31.67
CA VAL A 109 -19.34 11.65 30.20
C VAL A 109 -19.08 13.06 29.69
N GLU A 110 -19.77 14.07 30.23
CA GLU A 110 -19.66 15.46 29.75
C GLU A 110 -18.26 16.06 29.98
N TYR A 111 -17.59 15.67 31.06
CA TYR A 111 -16.25 16.13 31.38
C TYR A 111 -15.18 15.32 30.63
N PHE A 112 -15.37 14.00 30.53
CA PHE A 112 -14.39 13.13 29.92
C PHE A 112 -14.33 13.31 28.40
N PHE A 113 -15.49 13.37 27.75
CA PHE A 113 -15.67 13.51 26.30
C PHE A 113 -15.78 14.97 25.87
N ASP A 114 -14.91 15.82 26.41
CA ASP A 114 -14.85 17.24 26.06
C ASP A 114 -14.51 17.44 24.57
N ASN A 115 -15.20 18.38 23.92
CA ASN A 115 -15.09 18.68 22.49
C ASN A 115 -13.65 19.06 22.05
N ARG A 116 -12.79 19.49 22.97
CA ARG A 116 -11.37 19.80 22.70
C ARG A 116 -10.56 18.57 22.28
N PHE A 117 -10.96 17.38 22.71
CA PHE A 117 -10.31 16.11 22.33
C PHE A 117 -10.85 15.52 21.02
N TYR A 118 -11.86 16.16 20.40
CA TYR A 118 -12.37 15.75 19.11
C TYR A 118 -11.61 16.44 17.97
N ILE A 119 -11.01 15.65 17.08
CA ILE A 119 -10.26 16.14 15.91
C ILE A 119 -10.85 15.58 14.61
N HIS A 120 -10.54 16.21 13.48
CA HIS A 120 -10.97 15.70 12.18
C HIS A 120 -10.39 14.31 11.92
N LYS A 121 -11.17 13.41 11.30
CA LYS A 121 -10.78 12.01 11.05
C LYS A 121 -9.40 11.84 10.42
N ASP A 122 -9.01 12.70 9.48
CA ASP A 122 -7.70 12.59 8.82
C ASP A 122 -6.54 12.91 9.77
N ALA A 123 -6.71 13.89 10.66
CA ALA A 123 -5.75 14.19 11.71
C ALA A 123 -5.74 13.08 12.77
N PHE A 124 -6.92 12.55 13.12
CA PHE A 124 -7.06 11.42 14.02
C PHE A 124 -6.29 10.19 13.54
N LEU A 125 -6.42 9.79 12.26
CA LEU A 125 -5.71 8.64 11.72
C LEU A 125 -4.19 8.80 11.79
N LYS A 126 -3.68 10.01 11.54
CA LYS A 126 -2.25 10.33 11.69
C LYS A 126 -1.80 10.22 13.15
N THR A 127 -2.54 10.83 14.07
CA THR A 127 -2.21 10.79 15.51
C THR A 127 -2.28 9.38 16.06
N LEU A 128 -3.33 8.63 15.74
CA LEU A 128 -3.49 7.23 16.12
C LEU A 128 -2.36 6.38 15.54
N GLY A 129 -1.93 6.64 14.30
CA GLY A 129 -0.79 5.99 13.64
C GLY A 129 0.47 6.00 14.49
N LYS A 130 0.77 7.14 15.13
CA LYS A 130 1.94 7.29 16.00
C LYS A 130 1.95 6.31 17.17
N TYR A 131 0.79 6.07 17.80
CA TYR A 131 0.66 5.10 18.90
C TYR A 131 0.92 3.66 18.45
N PHE A 132 0.52 3.32 17.23
CA PHE A 132 0.76 2.01 16.63
C PHE A 132 2.15 1.85 16.00
N GLY A 133 3.03 2.86 16.13
CA GLY A 133 4.34 2.85 15.48
C GLY A 133 4.26 2.97 13.96
N VAL A 134 3.12 3.40 13.42
CA VAL A 134 2.94 3.69 12.00
C VAL A 134 3.42 5.10 11.73
N THR A 135 4.74 5.27 11.74
CA THR A 135 5.41 6.55 11.47
C THR A 135 6.00 6.64 10.06
N MET A 136 5.90 5.56 9.29
CA MET A 136 6.58 5.43 8.01
C MET A 136 5.83 6.23 6.94
N GLU A 137 6.42 7.33 6.51
CA GLU A 137 5.82 8.26 5.55
C GLU A 137 6.02 7.81 4.08
N ASN A 138 6.98 6.93 3.83
CA ASN A 138 7.33 6.41 2.50
C ASN A 138 7.49 4.89 2.50
N ILE A 139 6.47 4.21 1.99
CA ILE A 139 6.43 2.73 1.86
C ILE A 139 6.18 2.29 0.42
N ASP A 140 6.11 3.28 -0.47
CA ASP A 140 5.94 3.04 -1.89
C ASP A 140 7.23 2.45 -2.46
N ARG A 141 7.18 1.15 -2.77
CA ARG A 141 8.30 0.42 -3.37
C ARG A 141 8.39 0.67 -4.87
N ASP A 142 7.32 1.16 -5.49
CA ASP A 142 7.25 1.31 -6.94
C ASP A 142 7.03 2.79 -7.33
N PRO A 143 8.09 3.49 -7.75
CA PRO A 143 7.97 4.89 -8.18
C PRO A 143 7.07 5.04 -9.43
N MET A 144 6.95 4.01 -10.27
CA MET A 144 6.09 3.99 -11.45
C MET A 144 4.62 3.73 -11.11
N TYR A 145 4.31 3.12 -9.97
CA TYR A 145 2.93 2.88 -9.54
C TYR A 145 2.14 4.19 -9.46
N LYS A 146 2.76 5.26 -8.97
CA LYS A 146 2.15 6.58 -8.85
C LYS A 146 1.87 7.23 -10.22
N GLU A 147 2.70 6.97 -11.21
CA GLU A 147 2.54 7.47 -12.59
C GLU A 147 1.47 6.69 -13.36
N VAL A 148 1.35 5.38 -13.13
CA VAL A 148 0.41 4.50 -13.84
C VAL A 148 -0.97 4.46 -13.18
N ALA A 149 -1.04 4.39 -11.85
CA ALA A 149 -2.29 4.29 -11.09
C ALA A 149 -2.84 5.65 -10.61
N GLY A 150 -2.06 6.73 -10.75
CA GLY A 150 -2.45 8.08 -10.29
C GLY A 150 -2.51 8.25 -8.77
N SER A 151 -2.13 7.24 -7.98
CA SER A 151 -2.15 7.27 -6.51
C SER A 151 -0.92 6.59 -5.93
N LYS A 152 -0.44 7.04 -4.77
CA LYS A 152 0.63 6.36 -4.03
C LYS A 152 0.23 4.91 -3.71
N GLY A 153 1.20 4.01 -3.64
CA GLY A 153 1.01 2.69 -3.06
C GLY A 153 0.39 2.76 -1.66
N ALA A 154 -0.26 1.69 -1.23
CA ALA A 154 -0.94 1.66 0.07
C ALA A 154 0.08 1.88 1.19
N THR A 155 0.01 3.06 1.82
CA THR A 155 0.82 3.35 3.00
C THR A 155 0.19 2.59 4.17
N PRO A 156 0.98 1.93 5.03
CA PRO A 156 0.46 1.35 6.24
C PRO A 156 -0.20 2.44 7.05
N SER A 157 -1.36 2.09 7.56
CA SER A 157 -2.13 2.95 8.42
C SER A 157 -2.70 2.10 9.54
N VAL A 158 -3.22 2.77 10.55
CA VAL A 158 -3.93 2.08 11.64
C VAL A 158 -5.07 1.21 11.10
N ARG A 159 -5.61 1.54 9.93
CA ARG A 159 -6.71 0.82 9.27
C ARG A 159 -6.36 -0.61 8.84
N SER A 160 -5.09 -0.99 8.87
CA SER A 160 -4.66 -2.36 8.59
C SER A 160 -4.65 -3.25 9.84
N PHE A 161 -4.63 -2.68 11.05
CA PHE A 161 -4.66 -3.47 12.28
C PHE A 161 -5.99 -4.20 12.55
N PRO A 162 -7.18 -3.66 12.23
CA PRO A 162 -8.44 -4.39 12.40
C PRO A 162 -8.42 -5.80 11.82
N SER A 163 -7.75 -6.02 10.67
CA SER A 163 -7.63 -7.35 10.03
C SER A 163 -6.90 -8.37 10.90
N PHE A 164 -6.01 -7.92 11.80
CA PHE A 164 -5.22 -8.78 12.70
C PHE A 164 -5.80 -8.88 14.11
N MET A 165 -6.57 -7.89 14.54
CA MET A 165 -7.16 -7.86 15.89
C MET A 165 -8.54 -8.49 15.94
N LEU A 166 -9.27 -8.53 14.82
CA LEU A 166 -10.66 -8.96 14.78
C LEU A 166 -10.82 -10.28 14.02
N GLN A 167 -11.77 -11.10 14.49
CA GLN A 167 -12.20 -12.33 13.84
C GLN A 167 -13.73 -12.38 13.86
N HIS A 168 -14.39 -12.09 12.72
CA HIS A 168 -15.86 -12.15 12.64
C HIS A 168 -16.35 -13.59 12.49
N GLN A 169 -17.59 -13.88 12.87
CA GLN A 169 -18.20 -15.21 12.78
C GLN A 169 -18.06 -15.85 11.39
N ASN A 170 -18.34 -15.07 10.34
CA ASN A 170 -18.21 -15.53 8.96
C ASN A 170 -16.80 -15.98 8.61
N LEU A 171 -15.77 -15.35 9.20
CA LEU A 171 -14.37 -15.70 8.96
C LEU A 171 -14.01 -17.04 9.60
N VAL A 172 -14.45 -17.28 10.83
CA VAL A 172 -14.22 -18.56 11.53
C VAL A 172 -14.86 -19.73 10.78
N ALA A 173 -15.97 -19.48 10.09
CA ALA A 173 -16.64 -20.46 9.23
C ALA A 173 -16.10 -20.50 7.78
N ASN A 174 -15.17 -19.62 7.40
CA ASN A 174 -14.68 -19.47 6.03
C ASN A 174 -13.44 -20.34 5.77
N LYS A 175 -13.53 -21.26 4.80
CA LYS A 175 -12.40 -22.10 4.38
C LYS A 175 -11.38 -21.40 3.47
N HIS A 176 -11.66 -20.18 3.01
CA HIS A 176 -10.89 -19.44 2.02
C HIS A 176 -10.21 -18.17 2.56
N ALA A 177 -10.59 -17.67 3.73
CA ALA A 177 -10.04 -16.46 4.32
C ALA A 177 -9.58 -16.73 5.76
N ILE A 178 -8.39 -16.25 6.10
CA ILE A 178 -7.76 -16.45 7.42
C ILE A 178 -7.93 -15.20 8.31
N PHE A 179 -7.96 -14.02 7.70
CA PHE A 179 -8.04 -12.74 8.41
C PHE A 179 -9.25 -11.92 7.97
N TYR A 180 -9.67 -10.98 8.82
CA TYR A 180 -10.81 -10.13 8.54
C TYR A 180 -10.54 -9.23 7.33
N ARG A 181 -11.52 -9.13 6.41
CA ARG A 181 -11.47 -8.38 5.13
C ARG A 181 -10.52 -8.96 4.06
N PHE A 182 -10.13 -10.24 4.17
CA PHE A 182 -9.27 -10.89 3.18
C PHE A 182 -10.01 -11.34 1.91
N ASP A 183 -11.34 -11.30 1.93
CA ASP A 183 -12.22 -11.44 0.77
C ASP A 183 -12.03 -10.28 -0.22
N GLU A 184 -11.73 -9.08 0.28
CA GLU A 184 -11.39 -7.92 -0.54
C GLU A 184 -9.92 -7.97 -0.98
N LYS A 185 -9.66 -8.21 -2.27
CA LYS A 185 -8.29 -8.33 -2.83
C LYS A 185 -7.36 -7.19 -2.39
N VAL A 186 -7.82 -5.94 -2.53
CA VAL A 186 -7.01 -4.77 -2.19
C VAL A 186 -6.65 -4.75 -0.69
N LYS A 187 -7.63 -4.93 0.20
CA LYS A 187 -7.38 -4.91 1.65
C LYS A 187 -6.52 -6.10 2.09
N ARG A 188 -6.69 -7.26 1.47
CA ARG A 188 -5.84 -8.43 1.69
C ARG A 188 -4.39 -8.14 1.33
N ASP A 189 -4.15 -7.69 0.11
CA ASP A 189 -2.79 -7.48 -0.40
C ASP A 189 -2.09 -6.40 0.46
N GLN A 190 -2.81 -5.34 0.83
CA GLN A 190 -2.36 -4.33 1.79
C GLN A 190 -2.02 -4.90 3.17
N ALA A 191 -2.92 -5.70 3.75
CA ALA A 191 -2.68 -6.31 5.05
C ALA A 191 -1.44 -7.21 5.02
N ILE A 192 -1.28 -8.03 3.97
CA ILE A 192 -0.08 -8.89 3.80
C ILE A 192 1.20 -8.06 3.74
N ASP A 193 1.19 -6.96 2.99
CA ASP A 193 2.36 -6.08 2.90
C ASP A 193 2.67 -5.37 4.22
N HIS A 194 1.65 -4.86 4.90
CA HIS A 194 1.80 -4.16 6.17
C HIS A 194 2.13 -5.10 7.34
N PHE A 195 1.76 -6.38 7.25
CA PHE A 195 2.02 -7.39 8.28
C PHE A 195 3.52 -7.47 8.62
N LYS A 196 4.38 -7.45 7.60
CA LYS A 196 5.84 -7.51 7.76
C LYS A 196 6.38 -6.36 8.63
N ILE A 197 5.77 -5.18 8.49
CA ILE A 197 6.12 -3.98 9.22
C ILE A 197 5.64 -4.08 10.66
N PHE A 198 4.37 -4.46 10.86
CA PHE A 198 3.78 -4.55 12.19
C PHE A 198 4.40 -5.64 13.06
N MET A 199 4.93 -6.70 12.43
CA MET A 199 5.71 -7.73 13.09
C MET A 199 7.15 -7.29 13.41
N GLY A 200 7.58 -6.12 12.94
CA GLY A 200 8.95 -5.64 13.11
C GLY A 200 9.99 -6.42 12.30
N ILE A 201 9.55 -7.24 11.34
CA ILE A 201 10.42 -8.01 10.44
C ILE A 201 11.11 -7.07 9.45
N VAL A 202 10.40 -6.01 9.07
CA VAL A 202 10.80 -5.07 8.04
C VAL A 202 10.85 -3.66 8.63
N LYS A 203 11.98 -2.97 8.42
CA LYS A 203 12.21 -1.57 8.82
C LYS A 203 12.18 -0.64 7.60
N GLU A 204 12.39 0.65 7.81
CA GLU A 204 12.38 1.69 6.77
C GLU A 204 13.38 1.40 5.65
N GLU A 205 14.60 1.00 6.02
CA GLU A 205 15.69 0.65 5.10
C GLU A 205 15.29 -0.40 4.04
N TYR A 206 14.37 -1.32 4.36
CA TYR A 206 13.91 -2.32 3.40
C TYR A 206 13.13 -1.68 2.24
N PHE A 207 12.38 -0.61 2.50
CA PHE A 207 11.60 0.06 1.46
C PHE A 207 12.48 0.84 0.51
N ASP A 208 13.55 1.46 1.01
CA ASP A 208 14.57 2.09 0.18
C ASP A 208 15.23 1.06 -0.73
N ILE A 209 15.69 -0.07 -0.18
CA ILE A 209 16.30 -1.16 -0.95
C ILE A 209 15.32 -1.76 -1.96
N ALA A 210 14.06 -1.97 -1.56
CA ALA A 210 13.04 -2.52 -2.46
C ALA A 210 12.70 -1.57 -3.61
N LYS A 211 12.77 -0.26 -3.37
CA LYS A 211 12.61 0.77 -4.39
C LYS A 211 13.77 0.74 -5.38
N ASP A 212 15.00 0.73 -4.89
CA ASP A 212 16.20 0.64 -5.72
C ASP A 212 16.19 -0.63 -6.59
N LEU A 213 15.78 -1.77 -6.01
CA LEU A 213 15.61 -3.02 -6.74
C LEU A 213 14.57 -2.90 -7.87
N THR A 214 13.46 -2.22 -7.61
CA THR A 214 12.38 -2.04 -8.59
C THR A 214 12.84 -1.15 -9.74
N GLU A 215 13.54 -0.05 -9.46
CA GLU A 215 14.13 0.83 -10.47
C GLU A 215 15.15 0.07 -11.33
N ALA A 216 16.05 -0.70 -10.71
CA ALA A 216 17.02 -1.52 -11.42
C ALA A 216 16.35 -2.59 -12.30
N ALA A 217 15.27 -3.22 -11.82
CA ALA A 217 14.53 -4.22 -12.59
C ALA A 217 13.83 -3.61 -13.81
N TYR A 218 13.28 -2.39 -13.70
CA TYR A 218 12.71 -1.67 -14.85
C TYR A 218 13.77 -1.34 -15.90
N GLU A 219 14.93 -0.86 -15.46
CA GLU A 219 16.05 -0.56 -16.35
C GLU A 219 16.56 -1.80 -17.07
N LEU A 220 16.73 -2.91 -16.34
CA LEU A 220 17.09 -4.20 -16.91
C LEU A 220 16.10 -4.61 -17.99
N ARG A 221 14.79 -4.60 -17.67
CA ARG A 221 13.74 -4.99 -18.62
C ARG A 221 13.70 -4.08 -19.84
N ARG A 222 13.98 -2.78 -19.68
CA ARG A 222 14.05 -1.82 -20.79
C ARG A 222 15.21 -2.14 -21.73
N VAL A 223 16.36 -2.48 -21.19
CA VAL A 223 17.54 -2.87 -21.99
C VAL A 223 17.29 -4.21 -22.68
N GLU A 224 16.77 -5.21 -21.96
CA GLU A 224 16.44 -6.53 -22.52
C GLU A 224 15.45 -6.44 -23.70
N LEU A 225 14.49 -5.50 -23.65
CA LEU A 225 13.56 -5.27 -24.75
C LEU A 225 14.17 -4.51 -25.95
N LYS A 226 15.30 -3.82 -25.77
CA LYS A 226 16.02 -3.12 -26.85
C LYS A 226 16.96 -4.05 -27.62
N ILE A 227 17.65 -4.95 -26.93
CA ILE A 227 18.58 -5.91 -27.54
C ILE A 227 18.02 -6.59 -28.81
N PRO A 228 16.84 -7.25 -28.78
CA PRO A 228 16.32 -7.93 -29.98
C PRO A 228 15.89 -6.96 -31.09
N LYS A 229 15.50 -5.72 -30.73
CA LYS A 229 15.16 -4.69 -31.72
C LYS A 229 16.42 -4.22 -32.45
N ASP A 230 17.49 -3.98 -31.71
CA ASP A 230 18.78 -3.54 -32.25
C ASP A 230 19.42 -4.64 -33.09
N GLU A 231 19.32 -5.91 -32.66
CA GLU A 231 19.73 -7.08 -33.45
C GLU A 231 18.95 -7.17 -34.77
N LYS A 232 17.62 -7.04 -34.74
CA LYS A 232 16.80 -7.08 -35.95
C LYS A 232 17.15 -5.95 -36.92
N VAL A 233 17.34 -4.73 -36.42
CA VAL A 233 17.75 -3.58 -37.24
C VAL A 233 19.14 -3.81 -37.84
N ARG A 234 20.06 -4.40 -37.07
CA ARG A 234 21.39 -4.77 -37.55
C ARG A 234 21.29 -5.80 -38.69
N GLU A 235 20.54 -6.88 -38.51
CA GLU A 235 20.34 -7.92 -39.54
C GLU A 235 19.72 -7.33 -40.82
N GLU A 236 18.66 -6.53 -40.70
CA GLU A 236 18.01 -5.88 -41.85
C GLU A 236 18.95 -4.93 -42.58
N THR A 237 19.82 -4.22 -41.85
CA THR A 237 20.77 -3.27 -42.44
C THR A 237 21.92 -3.99 -43.15
N ILE A 238 22.48 -5.03 -42.53
CA ILE A 238 23.52 -5.87 -43.13
C ILE A 238 22.97 -6.55 -44.39
N GLY A 239 21.76 -7.11 -44.34
CA GLY A 239 21.12 -7.72 -45.52
C GLY A 239 20.89 -6.72 -46.66
N LYS A 240 20.60 -5.45 -46.36
CA LYS A 240 20.53 -4.38 -47.38
C LYS A 240 21.89 -4.09 -48.00
N PHE A 241 22.96 -4.00 -47.21
CA PHE A 241 24.30 -3.77 -47.74
C PHE A 241 24.75 -4.93 -48.62
N ASP A 242 24.53 -6.17 -48.19
CA ASP A 242 24.90 -7.37 -48.95
C ASP A 242 24.20 -7.42 -50.32
N ARG A 243 22.90 -7.11 -50.34
CA ARG A 243 22.13 -6.98 -51.58
C ARG A 243 22.70 -5.92 -52.52
N LEU A 244 22.99 -4.72 -52.01
CA LEU A 244 23.51 -3.61 -52.82
C LEU A 244 24.93 -3.89 -53.37
N LEU A 245 25.80 -4.52 -52.57
CA LEU A 245 27.13 -4.94 -53.01
C LEU A 245 27.05 -6.00 -54.11
N THR A 246 26.16 -6.97 -53.95
CA THR A 246 25.91 -8.02 -54.96
C THR A 246 25.36 -7.44 -56.26
N GLU A 247 24.38 -6.53 -56.17
CA GLU A 247 23.83 -5.82 -57.34
C GLU A 247 24.91 -4.99 -58.05
N TYR A 248 25.79 -4.28 -57.31
CA TYR A 248 26.91 -3.56 -57.91
C TYR A 248 27.87 -4.50 -58.64
N GLN A 249 28.29 -5.59 -58.00
CA GLN A 249 29.25 -6.53 -58.58
C GLN A 249 28.70 -7.19 -59.85
N ALA A 250 27.41 -7.53 -59.87
CA ALA A 250 26.74 -8.09 -61.04
C ALA A 250 26.71 -7.12 -62.23
N LEU A 251 26.54 -5.81 -61.97
CA LEU A 251 26.50 -4.77 -63.01
C LEU A 251 27.89 -4.30 -63.46
N ALA A 252 28.85 -4.18 -62.54
CA ALA A 252 30.17 -3.63 -62.80
C ALA A 252 31.23 -4.68 -63.15
N GLY A 253 30.95 -5.97 -62.91
CA GLY A 253 31.87 -7.10 -63.17
C GLY A 253 33.02 -7.24 -62.16
N LEU A 254 33.14 -6.32 -61.21
CA LEU A 254 34.18 -6.28 -60.16
C LEU A 254 33.55 -5.78 -58.85
N PRO A 255 34.07 -6.21 -57.68
CA PRO A 255 33.58 -5.72 -56.39
C PRO A 255 33.90 -4.23 -56.19
N LEU A 256 33.05 -3.52 -55.43
CA LEU A 256 33.21 -2.08 -55.16
C LEU A 256 34.40 -1.78 -54.23
N PHE A 257 34.69 -2.64 -53.26
CA PHE A 257 35.88 -2.63 -52.39
C PHE A 257 35.91 -3.93 -51.56
N GLU A 258 37.03 -4.22 -50.90
CA GLU A 258 37.20 -5.40 -50.04
C GLU A 258 36.69 -5.14 -48.61
N MET A 259 35.38 -4.91 -48.45
CA MET A 259 34.73 -4.96 -47.14
C MET A 259 33.41 -5.71 -47.25
N THR A 260 33.14 -6.54 -46.25
CA THR A 260 31.87 -7.27 -46.09
C THR A 260 30.76 -6.35 -45.57
N ALA A 261 29.50 -6.76 -45.74
CA ALA A 261 28.35 -6.02 -45.22
C ALA A 261 28.41 -5.79 -43.70
N ASP A 262 28.90 -6.76 -42.93
CA ASP A 262 29.16 -6.62 -41.49
C ASP A 262 30.24 -5.57 -41.18
N GLU A 263 31.35 -5.57 -41.93
CA GLU A 263 32.43 -4.59 -41.73
C GLU A 263 31.99 -3.16 -42.08
N ILE A 264 31.11 -3.00 -43.08
CA ILE A 264 30.49 -1.70 -43.42
C ILE A 264 29.62 -1.22 -42.26
N PHE A 265 28.82 -2.12 -41.66
CA PHE A 265 27.96 -1.78 -40.53
C PHE A 265 28.78 -1.37 -39.29
N ILE A 266 29.90 -2.05 -39.03
CA ILE A 266 30.79 -1.74 -37.89
C ILE A 266 31.62 -0.47 -38.14
N ARG A 267 32.05 -0.21 -39.39
CA ARG A 267 32.95 0.91 -39.74
C ARG A 267 32.43 1.74 -40.91
N PRO A 268 31.26 2.41 -40.78
CA PRO A 268 30.60 3.11 -41.88
C PRO A 268 31.44 4.26 -42.45
N SER A 269 32.18 4.97 -41.59
CA SER A 269 33.07 6.08 -42.02
C SER A 269 34.22 5.62 -42.90
N GLN A 270 34.76 4.42 -42.65
CA GLN A 270 35.84 3.85 -43.44
C GLN A 270 35.32 3.38 -44.81
N ALA A 271 34.16 2.71 -44.82
CA ALA A 271 33.48 2.31 -46.06
C ALA A 271 33.14 3.51 -46.94
N LEU A 272 32.62 4.60 -46.34
CA LEU A 272 32.30 5.83 -47.07
C LEU A 272 33.53 6.48 -47.71
N ASN A 273 34.68 6.46 -47.02
CA ASN A 273 35.93 6.98 -47.57
C ASN A 273 36.45 6.13 -48.74
N LEU A 274 36.31 4.80 -48.66
CA LEU A 274 36.65 3.90 -49.76
C LEU A 274 35.75 4.15 -50.99
N MET A 275 34.43 4.30 -50.78
CA MET A 275 33.50 4.68 -51.86
C MET A 275 33.89 5.99 -52.54
N LYS A 276 34.20 7.02 -51.75
CA LYS A 276 34.61 8.33 -52.28
C LYS A 276 35.89 8.26 -53.10
N ARG A 277 36.89 7.48 -52.66
CA ARG A 277 38.12 7.25 -53.42
C ARG A 277 37.83 6.50 -54.72
N HIS A 278 36.96 5.50 -54.68
CA HIS A 278 36.65 4.68 -55.84
C HIS A 278 35.86 5.44 -56.93
N LEU A 279 34.96 6.35 -56.51
CA LEU A 279 34.21 7.23 -57.40
C LEU A 279 35.03 8.44 -57.87
N GLY A 280 35.91 8.98 -57.03
CA GLY A 280 36.79 10.10 -57.37
C GLY A 280 37.86 9.76 -58.42
N HIS A 281 38.28 8.49 -58.53
CA HIS A 281 39.18 8.02 -59.58
C HIS A 281 38.50 7.79 -60.95
N ARG A 282 37.16 7.76 -61.02
CA ARG A 282 36.40 7.69 -62.30
C ARG A 282 35.90 9.06 -62.76
N GLY A 283 36.60 10.13 -62.42
CA GLY A 283 36.39 11.45 -62.99
C GLY A 283 36.86 11.50 -64.44
N TRP A 284 35.90 11.38 -65.38
CA TRP A 284 35.92 11.93 -66.75
C TRP A 284 37.28 11.89 -67.46
N ALA A 285 37.58 10.76 -68.08
CA ALA A 285 38.41 10.74 -69.28
C ALA A 285 37.49 10.41 -70.47
N SER A 286 37.20 11.46 -71.24
CA SER A 286 36.79 11.49 -72.66
C SER A 286 35.62 10.62 -73.11
#